data_AF-A0A1J7GRL5-F1
#
_entry.id   AF-A0A1J7GRL5-F1
#
_cell.length_a   1.000
_cell.length_b   1.000
_cell.length_c   1.000
_cell.angle_alpha   90.00
_cell.angle_beta   90.00
_cell.angle_gamma   90.00
#
_symmetry.space_group_name_H-M   'P 1'
#
loop_
_entity.id
_entity.type
_entity.pdbx_description
1 polymer ?
#
loop_
_entity_poly.entity_id
_entity_poly.type
_entity_poly.pdbx_seq_one_letter_code
_entity_poly.pdbx_strand_id
1 'polypeptide(L)'
;HHHHHHHHHHHNPPNTSLSDLLNIAETETNEETKKKEDELEELKRLVNELQQDARRRVDAAATVRQVAKEDVKVRETLAMLGVIPPLVAMLDYHYDEEEEDRVHSLYALLNLGIGNDANKAAIVKVGAVHKMLKLIESPQGQNSLISEAIVANFLGLSALDSNKPIIGSSTAIPFLVRTLQSLDDKTSPQAKQDALRALYNLSIFPGNVSCILQTDLVPFMVNSIGDMEITERMLSVLSNLVSTQEGRKAISVVPDVFPILVDVLNWTDSPECQEKASYILMVMAHKSYSDRQAMIEAGITSSLLELSLLGTTLAQKRASRILECLRADKGKQQQVSGRLGANISAPICSSSLSYARTDGGGKECLEDEEDTMSEEKKAVQQLIHLSFQNNMRNIVKRANLPHDIIPSDHFKSLTPSSTSKSLPF
;
A
#
# COMPACT_ATOMS: atom_id res chain seq x y z
N HIS A 1 61.16 67.64 -14.28
CA HIS A 1 59.75 67.33 -14.58
C HIS A 1 59.61 65.81 -14.59
N HIS A 2 58.71 65.11 -13.89
CA HIS A 2 57.62 65.42 -12.99
C HIS A 2 57.44 64.11 -12.16
N HIS A 3 57.56 64.14 -10.84
CA HIS A 3 57.23 63.00 -9.97
C HIS A 3 55.72 63.03 -9.70
N HIS A 4 55.00 61.97 -10.09
CA HIS A 4 53.60 61.77 -9.71
C HIS A 4 53.56 60.89 -8.46
N HIS A 5 53.11 61.51 -7.35
CA HIS A 5 52.73 60.82 -6.13
C HIS A 5 51.43 60.04 -6.38
N HIS A 6 51.50 58.71 -6.34
CA HIS A 6 50.31 57.88 -6.17
C HIS A 6 49.95 57.81 -4.67
N HIS A 7 48.92 58.54 -4.27
CA HIS A 7 48.24 58.34 -2.99
C HIS A 7 47.40 57.06 -3.08
N HIS A 8 47.80 56.01 -2.37
CA HIS A 8 46.92 54.89 -2.04
C HIS A 8 45.92 55.36 -0.98
N HIS A 9 44.69 55.65 -1.39
CA HIS A 9 43.56 55.71 -0.46
C HIS A 9 43.20 54.29 -0.03
N HIS A 10 43.61 53.91 1.19
CA HIS A 10 42.99 52.79 1.90
C HIS A 10 41.54 53.19 2.21
N HIS A 11 40.58 52.66 1.46
CA HIS A 11 39.20 52.59 1.92
C HIS A 11 39.15 51.57 3.06
N ASN A 12 39.19 52.05 4.31
CA ASN A 12 38.66 51.27 5.42
C ASN A 12 37.15 51.11 5.19
N PRO A 13 36.58 49.89 5.31
CA PRO A 13 35.13 49.77 5.39
C PRO A 13 34.66 50.58 6.61
N PRO A 14 33.44 51.17 6.59
CA PRO A 14 32.95 51.93 7.72
C PRO A 14 32.98 51.02 8.96
N ASN A 15 33.71 51.42 9.99
CA ASN A 15 33.60 50.81 11.33
C ASN A 15 32.20 51.15 11.84
N THR A 16 31.21 50.32 11.52
CA THR A 16 29.94 50.31 12.24
C THR A 16 30.28 50.01 13.69
N SER A 17 29.99 50.96 14.59
CA SER A 17 30.27 50.77 16.01
C SER A 17 29.48 49.56 16.51
N LEU A 18 30.02 48.79 17.47
CA LEU A 18 29.29 47.70 18.11
C LEU A 18 27.93 48.17 18.65
N SER A 19 27.86 49.43 19.11
CA SER A 19 26.63 50.09 19.53
C SER A 19 25.61 50.25 18.40
N ASP A 20 26.05 50.54 17.18
CA ASP A 20 25.17 50.75 16.04
C ASP A 20 24.62 49.41 15.54
N LEU A 21 25.44 48.35 15.57
CA LEU A 21 24.99 46.98 15.24
C LEU A 21 24.02 46.43 16.29
N LEU A 22 24.24 46.71 17.57
CA LEU A 22 23.31 46.33 18.65
C LEU A 22 21.99 47.08 18.52
N ASN A 23 22.01 48.39 18.25
CA ASN A 23 20.81 49.17 18.03
C ASN A 23 20.02 48.70 16.81
N ILE A 24 20.69 48.36 15.70
CA ILE A 24 20.03 47.81 14.50
C ILE A 24 19.36 46.48 14.83
N ALA A 25 20.07 45.57 15.50
CA ALA A 25 19.50 44.28 15.92
C ALA A 25 18.32 44.44 16.89
N GLU A 26 18.38 45.41 17.82
CA GLU A 26 17.25 45.74 18.71
C GLU A 26 16.07 46.33 17.94
N THR A 27 16.30 47.17 16.93
CA THR A 27 15.21 47.69 16.08
C THR A 27 14.58 46.60 15.23
N GLU A 28 15.37 45.72 14.62
CA GLU A 28 14.89 44.60 13.80
C GLU A 28 14.07 43.61 14.63
N THR A 29 14.51 43.30 15.86
CA THR A 29 13.76 42.44 16.78
C THR A 29 12.46 43.09 17.28
N ASN A 30 12.46 44.40 17.53
CA ASN A 30 11.26 45.15 17.89
C ASN A 30 10.25 45.24 16.72
N GLU A 31 10.72 45.37 15.48
CA GLU A 31 9.85 45.33 14.30
C GLU A 31 9.26 43.94 14.07
N GLU A 32 10.05 42.88 14.24
CA GLU A 32 9.58 41.51 14.10
C GLU A 32 8.56 41.13 15.18
N THR A 33 8.75 41.59 16.42
CA THR A 33 7.78 41.37 17.51
C THR A 33 6.48 42.11 17.25
N LYS A 34 6.53 43.39 16.86
CA LYS A 34 5.33 44.15 16.50
C LYS A 34 4.56 43.50 15.35
N LYS A 35 5.25 43.01 14.33
CA LYS A 35 4.61 42.28 13.22
C LYS A 35 3.86 41.04 13.71
N LYS A 36 4.45 40.26 14.61
CA LYS A 36 3.79 39.07 15.19
C LYS A 36 2.59 39.44 16.07
N GLU A 37 2.64 40.57 16.77
CA GLU A 37 1.50 41.09 17.53
C GLU A 37 0.35 41.50 16.60
N ASP A 38 0.64 42.21 15.51
CA ASP A 38 -0.35 42.60 14.51
C ASP A 38 -0.99 41.37 13.85
N GLU A 39 -0.19 40.37 13.47
CA GLU A 39 -0.67 39.08 12.94
C GLU A 39 -1.57 38.35 13.94
N LEU A 40 -1.22 38.34 15.23
CA LEU A 40 -2.04 37.72 16.27
C LEU A 40 -3.37 38.45 16.48
N GLU A 41 -3.39 39.77 16.44
CA GLU A 41 -4.62 40.56 16.54
C GLU A 41 -5.54 40.34 15.32
N GLU A 42 -4.97 40.14 14.13
CA GLU A 42 -5.72 39.75 12.95
C GLU A 42 -6.38 38.37 13.12
N LEU A 43 -5.63 37.37 13.63
CA LEU A 43 -6.20 36.04 13.92
C LEU A 43 -7.28 36.08 15.00
N LYS A 44 -7.14 36.93 16.03
CA LYS A 44 -8.18 37.13 17.06
C LYS A 44 -9.45 37.74 16.46
N ARG A 45 -9.30 38.73 15.59
CA ARG A 45 -10.44 39.33 14.87
C ARG A 45 -11.15 38.30 14.02
N LEU A 46 -10.41 37.49 13.28
CA LEU A 46 -10.93 36.42 12.45
C LEU A 46 -11.77 35.41 13.25
N VAL A 47 -11.28 34.98 14.41
CA VAL A 47 -12.03 34.06 15.29
C VAL A 47 -13.30 34.72 15.86
N ASN A 48 -13.25 36.03 16.14
CA ASN A 48 -14.44 36.77 16.57
C ASN A 48 -15.49 36.85 15.44
N GLU A 49 -15.07 37.08 14.20
CA GLU A 49 -15.98 37.12 13.04
C GLU A 49 -16.73 35.79 12.81
N LEU A 50 -16.10 34.64 13.09
CA LEU A 50 -16.76 33.33 13.07
C LEU A 50 -17.93 33.21 14.08
N GLN A 51 -17.88 33.97 15.17
CA GLN A 51 -18.91 33.94 16.22
C GLN A 51 -20.05 34.93 15.97
N GLN A 52 -19.95 35.75 14.91
CA GLN A 52 -20.94 36.76 14.56
C GLN A 52 -22.02 36.21 13.61
N ASP A 53 -22.74 37.13 12.97
CA ASP A 53 -23.84 36.86 12.05
C ASP A 53 -23.39 36.00 10.83
N ALA A 54 -24.36 35.29 10.22
CA ALA A 54 -24.11 34.23 9.24
C ALA A 54 -23.13 34.62 8.10
N ARG A 55 -23.27 35.81 7.49
CA ARG A 55 -22.39 36.21 6.37
C ARG A 55 -20.92 36.36 6.79
N ARG A 56 -20.67 37.02 7.93
CA ARG A 56 -19.30 37.19 8.45
C ARG A 56 -18.67 35.85 8.81
N ARG A 57 -19.48 34.89 9.25
CA ARG A 57 -19.02 33.55 9.57
C ARG A 57 -18.49 32.80 8.33
N VAL A 58 -19.15 32.94 7.19
CA VAL A 58 -18.73 32.28 5.93
C VAL A 58 -17.40 32.86 5.45
N ASP A 59 -17.30 34.18 5.36
CA ASP A 59 -16.06 34.87 4.96
C ASP A 59 -14.89 34.53 5.90
N ALA A 60 -15.18 34.46 7.20
CA ALA A 60 -14.19 34.07 8.20
C ALA A 60 -13.77 32.60 8.04
N ALA A 61 -14.68 31.67 7.77
CA ALA A 61 -14.33 30.27 7.50
C ALA A 61 -13.48 30.12 6.23
N ALA A 62 -13.78 30.89 5.18
CA ALA A 62 -12.99 30.93 3.96
C ALA A 62 -11.57 31.47 4.21
N THR A 63 -11.45 32.53 5.02
CA THR A 63 -10.15 33.09 5.43
C THR A 63 -9.38 32.09 6.29
N VAL A 64 -10.01 31.43 7.26
CA VAL A 64 -9.36 30.38 8.08
C VAL A 64 -8.84 29.25 7.20
N ARG A 65 -9.66 28.76 6.25
CA ARG A 65 -9.24 27.76 5.27
C ARG A 65 -7.96 28.19 4.55
N GLN A 66 -7.90 29.45 4.11
CA GLN A 66 -6.75 29.98 3.37
C GLN A 66 -5.49 30.10 4.25
N VAL A 67 -5.58 30.75 5.41
CA VAL A 67 -4.41 30.99 6.26
C VAL A 67 -3.89 29.70 6.92
N ALA A 68 -4.77 28.76 7.26
CA ALA A 68 -4.37 27.46 7.81
C ALA A 68 -3.69 26.56 6.77
N LYS A 69 -3.79 26.87 5.46
CA LYS A 69 -3.18 26.03 4.42
C LYS A 69 -1.65 26.06 4.48
N GLU A 70 -1.06 27.21 4.76
CA GLU A 70 0.37 27.45 4.53
C GLU A 70 1.23 27.32 5.80
N ASP A 71 0.72 27.66 6.98
CA ASP A 71 1.53 27.79 8.20
C ASP A 71 1.03 26.94 9.39
N VAL A 72 1.91 26.07 9.90
CA VAL A 72 1.65 25.23 11.08
C VAL A 72 1.43 26.05 12.36
N LYS A 73 2.17 27.15 12.55
CA LYS A 73 2.02 28.03 13.73
C LYS A 73 0.68 28.75 13.72
N VAL A 74 0.19 29.13 12.55
CA VAL A 74 -1.16 29.70 12.39
C VAL A 74 -2.22 28.67 12.76
N ARG A 75 -2.05 27.39 12.36
CA ARG A 75 -2.97 26.30 12.76
C ARG A 75 -3.04 26.13 14.27
N GLU A 76 -1.90 26.16 14.97
CA GLU A 76 -1.83 26.08 16.42
C GLU A 76 -2.50 27.29 17.08
N THR A 77 -2.16 28.49 16.61
CA THR A 77 -2.66 29.75 17.18
C THR A 77 -4.17 29.86 17.03
N LEU A 78 -4.71 29.59 15.84
CA LEU A 78 -6.16 29.60 15.61
C LEU A 78 -6.90 28.59 16.48
N ALA A 79 -6.35 27.39 16.67
CA ALA A 79 -6.94 26.39 17.54
C ALA A 79 -6.94 26.84 19.02
N MET A 80 -5.84 27.44 19.50
CA MET A 80 -5.77 28.04 20.84
C MET A 80 -6.75 29.18 21.04
N LEU A 81 -6.99 29.98 20.00
CA LEU A 81 -8.00 31.04 20.00
C LEU A 81 -9.44 30.53 19.94
N GLY A 82 -9.66 29.23 19.72
CA GLY A 82 -10.98 28.61 19.77
C GLY A 82 -11.72 28.59 18.42
N VAL A 83 -11.00 28.52 17.30
CA VAL A 83 -11.60 28.47 15.95
C VAL A 83 -12.41 27.18 15.68
N ILE A 84 -12.05 26.06 16.34
CA ILE A 84 -12.57 24.73 16.00
C ILE A 84 -14.07 24.57 16.29
N PRO A 85 -14.60 24.91 17.49
CA PRO A 85 -16.02 24.74 17.77
C PRO A 85 -16.97 25.50 16.83
N PRO A 86 -16.72 26.78 16.49
CA PRO A 86 -17.53 27.50 15.50
C PRO A 86 -17.54 26.82 14.12
N LEU A 87 -16.38 26.40 13.62
CA LEU A 87 -16.29 25.68 12.34
C LEU A 87 -17.07 24.36 12.38
N VAL A 88 -16.93 23.58 13.45
CA VAL A 88 -17.69 22.34 13.62
C VAL A 88 -19.20 22.62 13.68
N ALA A 89 -19.64 23.72 14.31
CA ALA A 89 -21.04 24.11 14.34
C ALA A 89 -21.61 24.45 12.95
N MET A 90 -20.80 25.02 12.05
CA MET A 90 -21.22 25.29 10.65
C MET A 90 -21.56 24.02 9.85
N LEU A 91 -21.20 22.83 10.34
CA LEU A 91 -21.56 21.57 9.68
C LEU A 91 -23.02 21.16 9.93
N ASP A 92 -23.72 21.83 10.85
CA ASP A 92 -25.14 21.57 11.06
C ASP A 92 -25.96 21.95 9.82
N TYR A 93 -27.00 21.16 9.56
CA TYR A 93 -27.92 21.42 8.46
C TYR A 93 -28.90 22.54 8.84
N HIS A 94 -28.86 23.63 8.08
CA HIS A 94 -29.79 24.75 8.16
C HIS A 94 -30.30 25.08 6.76
N TYR A 95 -31.62 25.21 6.61
CA TYR A 95 -32.28 25.36 5.31
C TYR A 95 -31.88 26.65 4.57
N ASP A 96 -31.46 27.67 5.32
CA ASP A 96 -31.10 28.99 4.81
C ASP A 96 -29.61 29.16 4.50
N GLU A 97 -28.77 28.14 4.75
CA GLU A 97 -27.31 28.21 4.55
C GLU A 97 -26.88 27.53 3.25
N GLU A 98 -25.95 28.17 2.53
CA GLU A 98 -25.46 27.70 1.24
C GLU A 98 -24.55 26.48 1.40
N GLU A 99 -24.42 25.68 0.34
CA GLU A 99 -23.55 24.49 0.37
C GLU A 99 -22.06 24.88 0.46
N GLU A 100 -21.70 26.03 -0.12
CA GLU A 100 -20.34 26.58 -0.11
C GLU A 100 -19.85 26.87 1.31
N ASP A 101 -20.74 27.33 2.20
CA ASP A 101 -20.45 27.61 3.63
C ASP A 101 -19.86 26.38 4.34
N ARG A 102 -20.47 25.20 4.09
CA ARG A 102 -20.05 23.93 4.67
C ARG A 102 -18.74 23.44 4.08
N VAL A 103 -18.55 23.64 2.77
CA VAL A 103 -17.30 23.30 2.09
C VAL A 103 -16.13 24.12 2.66
N HIS A 104 -16.33 25.43 2.89
CA HIS A 104 -15.32 26.26 3.54
C HIS A 104 -14.97 25.75 4.94
N SER A 105 -15.98 25.43 5.76
CA SER A 105 -15.75 24.89 7.10
C SER A 105 -15.03 23.54 7.08
N LEU A 106 -15.44 22.60 6.23
CA LEU A 106 -14.82 21.28 6.10
C LEU A 106 -13.33 21.40 5.71
N TYR A 107 -13.01 22.24 4.72
CA TYR A 107 -11.61 22.43 4.33
C TYR A 107 -10.80 23.26 5.35
N ALA A 108 -11.42 24.17 6.08
CA ALA A 108 -10.78 24.84 7.22
C ALA A 108 -10.39 23.83 8.30
N LEU A 109 -11.31 22.93 8.69
CA LEU A 109 -11.04 21.86 9.65
C LEU A 109 -9.94 20.92 9.17
N LEU A 110 -9.98 20.52 7.89
CA LEU A 110 -8.92 19.71 7.28
C LEU A 110 -7.55 20.40 7.43
N ASN A 111 -7.45 21.65 6.99
CA ASN A 111 -6.19 22.40 7.00
C ASN A 111 -5.65 22.61 8.42
N LEU A 112 -6.52 22.88 9.39
CA LEU A 112 -6.14 22.98 10.81
C LEU A 112 -5.53 21.67 11.35
N GLY A 113 -5.96 20.52 10.81
CA GLY A 113 -5.44 19.20 11.20
C GLY A 113 -4.15 18.78 10.49
N ILE A 114 -3.74 19.43 9.39
CA ILE A 114 -2.54 19.00 8.64
C ILE A 114 -1.30 19.16 9.53
N GLY A 115 -0.56 18.07 9.74
CA GLY A 115 0.67 18.06 10.54
C GLY A 115 0.49 18.41 12.02
N ASN A 116 -0.76 18.48 12.54
CA ASN A 116 -1.04 18.91 13.89
C ASN A 116 -1.96 17.92 14.63
N ASP A 117 -1.37 17.06 15.46
CA ASP A 117 -2.09 16.01 16.17
C ASP A 117 -3.01 16.56 17.28
N ALA A 118 -2.61 17.64 17.95
CA ALA A 118 -3.45 18.29 18.96
C ALA A 118 -4.76 18.81 18.33
N ASN A 119 -4.67 19.43 17.16
CA ASN A 119 -5.83 19.92 16.42
C ASN A 119 -6.70 18.77 15.90
N LYS A 120 -6.11 17.70 15.33
CA LYS A 120 -6.88 16.50 14.93
C LYS A 120 -7.66 15.90 16.10
N ALA A 121 -7.05 15.81 17.28
CA ALA A 121 -7.71 15.31 18.48
C ALA A 121 -8.84 16.26 18.93
N ALA A 122 -8.60 17.58 18.91
CA ALA A 122 -9.59 18.59 19.27
C ALA A 122 -10.81 18.57 18.33
N ILE A 123 -10.61 18.47 17.02
CA ILE A 123 -11.68 18.39 16.01
C ILE A 123 -12.59 17.19 16.30
N VAL A 124 -12.01 16.00 16.55
CA VAL A 124 -12.80 14.81 16.90
C VAL A 124 -13.50 14.98 18.25
N LYS A 125 -12.81 15.52 19.26
CA LYS A 125 -13.35 15.75 20.60
C LYS A 125 -14.56 16.69 20.61
N VAL A 126 -14.58 17.70 19.74
CA VAL A 126 -15.70 18.64 19.59
C VAL A 126 -16.91 18.01 18.89
N GLY A 127 -16.77 16.81 18.32
CA GLY A 127 -17.87 16.06 17.71
C GLY A 127 -17.99 16.19 16.20
N ALA A 128 -16.92 16.61 15.52
CA ALA A 128 -16.92 16.78 14.06
C ALA A 128 -17.33 15.50 13.31
N VAL A 129 -16.89 14.33 13.79
CA VAL A 129 -17.23 13.02 13.19
C VAL A 129 -18.75 12.84 13.11
N HIS A 130 -19.47 13.10 14.20
CA HIS A 130 -20.93 12.95 14.23
C HIS A 130 -21.63 13.92 13.28
N LYS A 131 -21.18 15.19 13.24
CA LYS A 131 -21.79 16.20 12.36
C LYS A 131 -21.52 15.92 10.87
N MET A 132 -20.31 15.49 10.51
CA MET A 132 -19.98 15.07 9.14
C MET A 132 -20.88 13.90 8.70
N LEU A 133 -21.10 12.90 9.55
CA LEU A 133 -21.98 11.76 9.22
C LEU A 133 -23.45 12.18 9.08
N LYS A 134 -23.95 13.07 9.96
CA LYS A 134 -25.28 13.63 9.83
C LYS A 134 -25.44 14.42 8.53
N LEU A 135 -24.40 15.14 8.10
CA LEU A 135 -24.40 15.88 6.84
C LEU A 135 -24.47 14.94 5.63
N ILE A 136 -23.76 13.80 5.67
CA ILE A 136 -23.85 12.73 4.64
C ILE A 136 -25.28 12.17 4.52
N GLU A 137 -25.99 12.01 5.64
CA GLU A 137 -27.36 11.47 5.67
C GLU A 137 -28.42 12.48 5.20
N SER A 138 -28.06 13.76 5.06
CA SER A 138 -28.94 14.81 4.58
C SER A 138 -29.00 14.87 3.04
N PRO A 139 -29.98 15.57 2.44
CA PRO A 139 -30.03 15.79 0.98
C PRO A 139 -28.75 16.44 0.42
N GLN A 140 -28.10 17.31 1.21
CA GLN A 140 -26.84 17.97 0.83
C GLN A 140 -25.66 16.99 0.79
N GLY A 141 -25.75 15.85 1.47
CA GLY A 141 -24.75 14.78 1.39
C GLY A 141 -24.63 14.16 -0.01
N GLN A 142 -25.59 14.43 -0.91
CA GLN A 142 -25.53 14.05 -2.33
C GLN A 142 -24.68 15.01 -3.17
N ASN A 143 -24.30 16.17 -2.62
CA ASN A 143 -23.35 17.06 -3.28
C ASN A 143 -21.95 16.44 -3.22
N SER A 144 -21.35 16.28 -4.41
CA SER A 144 -20.00 15.73 -4.55
C SER A 144 -18.97 16.51 -3.73
N LEU A 145 -18.96 17.85 -3.78
CA LEU A 145 -17.98 18.68 -3.06
C LEU A 145 -18.03 18.47 -1.54
N ILE A 146 -19.23 18.33 -0.97
CA ILE A 146 -19.40 18.06 0.46
C ILE A 146 -18.88 16.67 0.80
N SER A 147 -19.29 15.66 0.02
CA SER A 147 -18.83 14.27 0.20
C SER A 147 -17.31 14.17 0.14
N GLU A 148 -16.68 14.80 -0.86
CA GLU A 148 -15.22 14.83 -1.05
C GLU A 148 -14.51 15.53 0.11
N ALA A 149 -15.02 16.67 0.56
CA ALA A 149 -14.45 17.38 1.69
C ALA A 149 -14.55 16.56 2.99
N ILE A 150 -15.63 15.78 3.18
CA ILE A 150 -15.77 14.87 4.33
C ILE A 150 -14.81 13.68 4.23
N VAL A 151 -14.64 13.08 3.05
CA VAL A 151 -13.67 12.00 2.82
C VAL A 151 -12.25 12.50 3.14
N ALA A 152 -11.89 13.68 2.66
CA ALA A 152 -10.59 14.29 2.95
C ALA A 152 -10.40 14.54 4.45
N ASN A 153 -11.43 14.99 5.17
CA ASN A 153 -11.40 15.11 6.62
C ASN A 153 -11.20 13.76 7.32
N PHE A 154 -11.91 12.70 6.93
CA PHE A 154 -11.68 11.38 7.51
C PHE A 154 -10.28 10.85 7.23
N LEU A 155 -9.71 11.10 6.05
CA LEU A 155 -8.31 10.81 5.77
C LEU A 155 -7.37 11.56 6.74
N GLY A 156 -7.53 12.89 6.86
CA GLY A 156 -6.69 13.72 7.72
C GLY A 156 -6.80 13.38 9.21
N LEU A 157 -8.01 13.14 9.70
CA LEU A 157 -8.29 12.84 11.11
C LEU A 157 -7.88 11.41 11.49
N SER A 158 -8.04 10.43 10.60
CA SER A 158 -7.67 9.03 10.85
C SER A 158 -6.15 8.81 10.92
N ALA A 159 -5.35 9.77 10.44
CA ALA A 159 -3.90 9.73 10.55
C ALA A 159 -3.43 9.68 12.02
N LEU A 160 -4.20 10.25 12.96
CA LEU A 160 -3.90 10.19 14.39
C LEU A 160 -4.45 8.89 15.02
N ASP A 161 -3.61 8.15 15.76
CA ASP A 161 -3.98 6.87 16.38
C ASP A 161 -5.15 6.98 17.36
N SER A 162 -5.20 8.02 18.20
CA SER A 162 -6.28 8.21 19.17
C SER A 162 -7.64 8.46 18.53
N ASN A 163 -7.69 8.88 17.27
CA ASN A 163 -8.94 9.14 16.54
C ASN A 163 -9.51 7.87 15.88
N LYS A 164 -8.66 6.87 15.58
CA LYS A 164 -9.07 5.65 14.86
C LYS A 164 -10.23 4.90 15.51
N PRO A 165 -10.28 4.70 16.85
CA PRO A 165 -11.41 4.00 17.48
C PRO A 165 -12.73 4.78 17.37
N ILE A 166 -12.68 6.11 17.46
CA ILE A 166 -13.88 6.97 17.41
C ILE A 166 -14.45 7.01 16.00
N ILE A 167 -13.59 7.19 14.99
CA ILE A 167 -14.02 7.21 13.58
C ILE A 167 -14.47 5.80 13.17
N GLY A 168 -13.71 4.77 13.52
CA GLY A 168 -13.99 3.40 13.05
C GLY A 168 -15.20 2.72 13.72
N SER A 169 -15.60 3.14 14.91
CA SER A 169 -16.85 2.67 15.55
C SER A 169 -18.11 3.44 15.09
N SER A 170 -17.94 4.45 14.23
CA SER A 170 -19.04 5.23 13.63
C SER A 170 -19.47 4.66 12.27
N THR A 171 -20.44 5.30 11.61
CA THR A 171 -20.87 4.96 10.24
C THR A 171 -19.90 5.45 9.15
N ALA A 172 -18.73 5.98 9.51
CA ALA A 172 -17.71 6.46 8.56
C ALA A 172 -17.15 5.35 7.67
N ILE A 173 -16.92 4.13 8.20
CA ILE A 173 -16.38 3.02 7.39
C ILE A 173 -17.33 2.65 6.24
N PRO A 174 -18.62 2.35 6.48
CA PRO A 174 -19.58 2.12 5.40
C PRO A 174 -19.65 3.25 4.36
N PHE A 175 -19.57 4.51 4.80
CA PHE A 175 -19.53 5.66 3.89
C PHE A 175 -18.28 5.65 3.00
N LEU A 176 -17.09 5.49 3.59
CA LEU A 176 -15.83 5.46 2.84
C LEU A 176 -15.77 4.29 1.85
N VAL A 177 -16.32 3.13 2.22
CA VAL A 177 -16.41 1.96 1.32
C VAL A 177 -17.32 2.26 0.12
N ARG A 178 -18.49 2.87 0.36
CA ARG A 178 -19.40 3.30 -0.71
C ARG A 178 -18.74 4.31 -1.65
N THR A 179 -18.01 5.29 -1.11
CA THR A 179 -17.28 6.27 -1.93
C THR A 179 -16.23 5.58 -2.80
N LEU A 180 -15.43 4.67 -2.22
CA LEU A 180 -14.40 3.92 -2.94
C LEU A 180 -14.98 3.10 -4.09
N GLN A 181 -16.11 2.44 -3.85
CA GLN A 181 -16.79 1.57 -4.82
C GLN A 181 -17.69 2.31 -5.80
N SER A 182 -17.85 3.63 -5.66
CA SER A 182 -18.80 4.38 -6.48
C SER A 182 -18.46 4.24 -7.96
N LEU A 183 -19.45 3.89 -8.77
CA LEU A 183 -19.34 3.83 -10.22
C LEU A 183 -19.85 5.11 -10.91
N ASP A 184 -20.29 6.09 -10.13
CA ASP A 184 -20.78 7.35 -10.69
C ASP A 184 -19.64 8.31 -11.08
N ASP A 185 -19.89 9.10 -12.13
CA ASP A 185 -18.97 10.18 -12.56
C ASP A 185 -18.97 11.37 -11.58
N LYS A 186 -19.82 11.34 -10.55
CA LYS A 186 -19.91 12.38 -9.53
C LYS A 186 -18.78 12.28 -8.51
N THR A 187 -18.29 11.08 -8.23
CA THR A 187 -17.20 10.86 -7.28
C THR A 187 -15.85 10.97 -7.99
N SER A 188 -15.04 11.99 -7.65
CA SER A 188 -13.74 12.14 -8.30
C SER A 188 -12.79 10.96 -8.02
N PRO A 189 -11.82 10.69 -8.91
CA PRO A 189 -10.77 9.71 -8.65
C PRO A 189 -9.98 10.00 -7.37
N GLN A 190 -9.75 11.28 -7.07
CA GLN A 190 -9.06 11.71 -5.85
C GLN A 190 -9.85 11.31 -4.59
N ALA A 191 -11.17 11.48 -4.59
CA ALA A 191 -12.02 11.06 -3.48
C ALA A 191 -11.98 9.55 -3.24
N LYS A 192 -11.94 8.73 -4.30
CA LYS A 192 -11.76 7.28 -4.18
C LYS A 192 -10.41 6.92 -3.56
N GLN A 193 -9.32 7.56 -4.03
CA GLN A 193 -7.99 7.36 -3.46
C GLN A 193 -7.93 7.78 -1.99
N ASP A 194 -8.52 8.92 -1.64
CA ASP A 194 -8.54 9.40 -0.26
C ASP A 194 -9.39 8.52 0.65
N ALA A 195 -10.51 7.98 0.14
CA ALA A 195 -11.30 6.98 0.85
C ALA A 195 -10.49 5.71 1.14
N LEU A 196 -9.76 5.19 0.14
CA LEU A 196 -8.90 4.03 0.32
C LEU A 196 -7.76 4.28 1.33
N ARG A 197 -7.16 5.48 1.30
CA ARG A 197 -6.13 5.88 2.27
C ARG A 197 -6.70 6.03 3.69
N ALA A 198 -7.91 6.56 3.83
CA ALA A 198 -8.60 6.64 5.12
C ALA A 198 -8.92 5.24 5.67
N LEU A 199 -9.42 4.33 4.83
CA LEU A 199 -9.67 2.92 5.19
C LEU A 199 -8.38 2.21 5.60
N TYR A 200 -7.27 2.47 4.92
CA TYR A 200 -5.95 1.99 5.34
C TYR A 200 -5.61 2.47 6.75
N ASN A 201 -5.69 3.78 7.03
CA ASN A 201 -5.41 4.31 8.36
C ASN A 201 -6.30 3.66 9.43
N LEU A 202 -7.60 3.52 9.17
CA LEU A 202 -8.56 2.93 10.11
C LEU A 202 -8.31 1.45 10.35
N SER A 203 -7.84 0.71 9.34
CA SER A 203 -7.54 -0.73 9.44
C SER A 203 -6.33 -1.04 10.33
N ILE A 204 -5.43 -0.08 10.57
CA ILE A 204 -4.26 -0.25 11.44
C ILE A 204 -4.70 -0.55 12.89
N PHE A 205 -5.84 0.00 13.33
CA PHE A 205 -6.38 -0.28 14.66
C PHE A 205 -7.23 -1.56 14.63
N PRO A 206 -6.81 -2.68 15.28
CA PRO A 206 -7.50 -3.96 15.17
C PRO A 206 -8.96 -3.94 15.66
N GLY A 207 -9.30 -3.03 16.58
CA GLY A 207 -10.67 -2.86 17.07
C GLY A 207 -11.67 -2.41 15.99
N ASN A 208 -11.20 -1.87 14.86
CA ASN A 208 -12.04 -1.48 13.73
C ASN A 208 -12.34 -2.63 12.77
N VAL A 209 -11.62 -3.76 12.87
CA VAL A 209 -11.73 -4.85 11.89
C VAL A 209 -13.16 -5.38 11.82
N SER A 210 -13.86 -5.55 12.94
CA SER A 210 -15.25 -6.01 12.92
C SER A 210 -16.18 -5.07 12.13
N CYS A 211 -15.96 -3.76 12.21
CA CYS A 211 -16.74 -2.76 11.48
C CYS A 211 -16.40 -2.77 9.98
N ILE A 212 -15.13 -3.00 9.62
CA ILE A 212 -14.71 -3.20 8.23
C ILE A 212 -15.35 -4.45 7.64
N LEU A 213 -15.38 -5.56 8.38
CA LEU A 213 -15.92 -6.84 7.89
C LEU A 213 -17.45 -6.86 7.76
N GLN A 214 -18.15 -5.86 8.30
CA GLN A 214 -19.59 -5.68 8.08
C GLN A 214 -19.91 -5.05 6.71
N THR A 215 -18.89 -4.58 5.97
CA THR A 215 -19.03 -4.10 4.60
C THR A 215 -18.53 -5.15 3.61
N ASP A 216 -18.69 -4.87 2.32
CA ASP A 216 -18.19 -5.67 1.20
C ASP A 216 -16.75 -5.28 0.77
N LEU A 217 -16.01 -4.57 1.63
CA LEU A 217 -14.66 -4.09 1.30
C LEU A 217 -13.68 -5.22 0.97
N VAL A 218 -13.72 -6.35 1.69
CA VAL A 218 -12.78 -7.45 1.48
C VAL A 218 -12.97 -8.14 0.11
N PRO A 219 -14.19 -8.58 -0.26
CA PRO A 219 -14.44 -9.07 -1.63
C PRO A 219 -14.08 -8.07 -2.71
N PHE A 220 -14.45 -6.79 -2.53
CA PHE A 220 -14.10 -5.73 -3.47
C PHE A 220 -12.58 -5.63 -3.68
N MET A 221 -11.81 -5.55 -2.59
CA MET A 221 -10.35 -5.43 -2.67
C MET A 221 -9.70 -6.61 -3.38
N VAL A 222 -10.11 -7.85 -3.08
CA VAL A 222 -9.55 -9.04 -3.73
C VAL A 222 -9.85 -9.04 -5.23
N ASN A 223 -11.09 -8.70 -5.62
CA ASN A 223 -11.51 -8.66 -7.02
C ASN A 223 -10.92 -7.47 -7.81
N SER A 224 -10.43 -6.44 -7.11
CA SER A 224 -9.77 -5.27 -7.72
C SER A 224 -8.25 -5.40 -7.80
N ILE A 225 -7.64 -6.47 -7.25
CA ILE A 225 -6.22 -6.76 -7.45
C ILE A 225 -5.98 -6.95 -8.95
N GLY A 226 -5.04 -6.18 -9.50
CA GLY A 226 -4.79 -6.09 -10.94
C GLY A 226 -4.90 -4.66 -11.47
N ASP A 227 -5.65 -3.80 -10.77
CA ASP A 227 -5.56 -2.35 -10.96
C ASP A 227 -4.31 -1.81 -10.26
N MET A 228 -3.26 -1.54 -11.05
CA MET A 228 -1.95 -1.14 -10.53
C MET A 228 -1.96 0.18 -9.75
N GLU A 229 -2.96 1.05 -9.96
CA GLU A 229 -3.04 2.34 -9.26
C GLU A 229 -3.40 2.16 -7.76
N ILE A 230 -4.16 1.12 -7.44
CA ILE A 230 -4.75 0.93 -6.10
C ILE A 230 -4.33 -0.40 -5.44
N THR A 231 -3.81 -1.37 -6.20
CA THR A 231 -3.50 -2.71 -5.70
C THR A 231 -2.55 -2.70 -4.50
N GLU A 232 -1.46 -1.91 -4.56
CA GLU A 232 -0.48 -1.86 -3.46
C GLU A 232 -1.15 -1.43 -2.13
N ARG A 233 -2.06 -0.46 -2.22
CA ARG A 233 -2.79 0.05 -1.06
C ARG A 233 -3.82 -0.96 -0.56
N MET A 234 -4.55 -1.63 -1.45
CA MET A 234 -5.49 -2.70 -1.07
C MET A 234 -4.78 -3.85 -0.35
N LEU A 235 -3.62 -4.29 -0.86
CA LEU A 235 -2.79 -5.30 -0.19
C LEU A 235 -2.32 -4.84 1.20
N SER A 236 -2.10 -3.53 1.39
CA SER A 236 -1.77 -2.96 2.70
C SER A 236 -2.94 -3.08 3.69
N VAL A 237 -4.16 -2.81 3.23
CA VAL A 237 -5.37 -3.01 4.06
C VAL A 237 -5.55 -4.49 4.38
N LEU A 238 -5.48 -5.38 3.40
CA LEU A 238 -5.58 -6.83 3.59
C LEU A 238 -4.51 -7.36 4.56
N SER A 239 -3.29 -6.78 4.53
CA SER A 239 -2.21 -7.09 5.48
C SER A 239 -2.57 -6.72 6.93
N ASN A 240 -3.28 -5.61 7.14
CA ASN A 240 -3.77 -5.26 8.47
C ASN A 240 -4.88 -6.23 8.91
N LEU A 241 -5.82 -6.55 8.02
CA LEU A 241 -6.95 -7.43 8.33
C LEU A 241 -6.50 -8.87 8.67
N VAL A 242 -5.60 -9.45 7.86
CA VAL A 242 -5.11 -10.84 8.03
C VAL A 242 -4.37 -11.06 9.37
N SER A 243 -3.94 -9.99 10.04
CA SER A 243 -3.34 -10.09 11.38
C SER A 243 -4.35 -10.60 12.44
N THR A 244 -5.65 -10.37 12.23
CA THR A 244 -6.75 -10.80 13.11
C THR A 244 -7.35 -12.14 12.70
N GLN A 245 -8.02 -12.84 13.62
CA GLN A 245 -8.61 -14.14 13.31
C GLN A 245 -9.85 -14.02 12.42
N GLU A 246 -10.65 -12.98 12.64
CA GLU A 246 -11.84 -12.63 11.89
C GLU A 246 -11.45 -12.21 10.47
N GLY A 247 -10.44 -11.34 10.33
CA GLY A 247 -9.94 -10.92 9.03
C GLY A 247 -9.36 -12.07 8.21
N ARG A 248 -8.62 -13.01 8.81
CA ARG A 248 -8.18 -14.23 8.11
C ARG A 248 -9.35 -15.03 7.56
N LYS A 249 -10.39 -15.26 8.37
CA LYS A 249 -11.57 -16.01 7.95
C LYS A 249 -12.28 -15.30 6.79
N ALA A 250 -12.48 -13.98 6.91
CA ALA A 250 -13.14 -13.19 5.89
C ALA A 250 -12.37 -13.19 4.55
N ILE A 251 -11.04 -13.11 4.59
CA ILE A 251 -10.20 -13.18 3.39
C ILE A 251 -10.24 -14.59 2.77
N SER A 252 -10.11 -15.64 3.59
CA SER A 252 -10.03 -17.04 3.11
C SER A 252 -11.30 -17.52 2.39
N VAL A 253 -12.46 -16.95 2.71
CA VAL A 253 -13.74 -17.33 2.06
C VAL A 253 -14.01 -16.58 0.76
N VAL A 254 -13.19 -15.58 0.39
CA VAL A 254 -13.36 -14.90 -0.90
C VAL A 254 -12.95 -15.85 -2.02
N PRO A 255 -13.80 -16.03 -3.07
CA PRO A 255 -13.44 -16.84 -4.23
C PRO A 255 -12.11 -16.41 -4.84
N ASP A 256 -11.32 -17.38 -5.28
CA ASP A 256 -10.06 -17.19 -6.00
C ASP A 256 -8.98 -16.35 -5.27
N VAL A 257 -9.15 -16.08 -3.97
CA VAL A 257 -8.20 -15.28 -3.19
C VAL A 257 -6.78 -15.83 -3.24
N PHE A 258 -6.61 -17.17 -3.18
CA PHE A 258 -5.29 -17.78 -3.25
C PHE A 258 -4.68 -17.72 -4.65
N PRO A 259 -5.38 -18.13 -5.73
CA PRO A 259 -4.91 -17.90 -7.10
C PRO A 259 -4.49 -16.44 -7.35
N ILE A 260 -5.31 -15.47 -6.95
CA ILE A 260 -5.04 -14.03 -7.13
C ILE A 260 -3.77 -13.62 -6.36
N LEU A 261 -3.65 -13.97 -5.08
CA LEU A 261 -2.48 -13.61 -4.28
C LEU A 261 -1.21 -14.34 -4.74
N VAL A 262 -1.33 -15.56 -5.27
CA VAL A 262 -0.22 -16.31 -5.88
C VAL A 262 0.25 -15.62 -7.16
N ASP A 263 -0.67 -15.12 -7.98
CA ASP A 263 -0.33 -14.35 -9.17
C ASP A 263 0.48 -13.10 -8.83
N VAL A 264 0.09 -12.36 -7.79
CA VAL A 264 0.84 -11.18 -7.30
C VAL A 264 2.29 -11.53 -6.93
N LEU A 265 2.58 -12.75 -6.46
CA LEU A 265 3.96 -13.16 -6.19
C LEU A 265 4.82 -13.20 -7.45
N ASN A 266 4.23 -13.33 -8.64
CA ASN A 266 4.94 -13.39 -9.92
C ASN A 266 5.17 -12.00 -10.54
N TRP A 267 4.66 -10.91 -9.94
CA TRP A 267 4.81 -9.54 -10.44
C TRP A 267 6.21 -8.98 -10.14
N THR A 268 7.20 -9.41 -10.92
CA THR A 268 8.62 -9.09 -10.71
C THR A 268 8.99 -7.60 -10.81
N ASP A 269 8.12 -6.79 -11.42
CA ASP A 269 8.24 -5.34 -11.54
C ASP A 269 7.57 -4.58 -10.38
N SER A 270 6.89 -5.28 -9.47
CA SER A 270 6.13 -4.70 -8.35
C SER A 270 6.55 -5.31 -6.99
N PRO A 271 7.80 -5.08 -6.53
CA PRO A 271 8.34 -5.72 -5.33
C PRO A 271 7.54 -5.38 -4.06
N GLU A 272 6.99 -4.18 -3.95
CA GLU A 272 6.15 -3.75 -2.83
C GLU A 272 4.84 -4.56 -2.74
N CYS A 273 4.28 -4.97 -3.88
CA CYS A 273 3.10 -5.84 -3.95
C CYS A 273 3.47 -7.28 -3.57
N GLN A 274 4.59 -7.80 -4.10
CA GLN A 274 5.10 -9.12 -3.74
C GLN A 274 5.34 -9.24 -2.23
N GLU A 275 5.91 -8.21 -1.60
CA GLU A 275 6.15 -8.20 -0.15
C GLU A 275 4.86 -8.26 0.66
N LYS A 276 3.82 -7.51 0.27
CA LYS A 276 2.53 -7.51 0.98
C LYS A 276 1.75 -8.80 0.74
N ALA A 277 1.69 -9.30 -0.49
CA ALA A 277 1.05 -10.58 -0.81
C ALA A 277 1.73 -11.76 -0.09
N SER A 278 3.07 -11.81 -0.09
CA SER A 278 3.81 -12.84 0.64
C SER A 278 3.57 -12.78 2.16
N TYR A 279 3.36 -11.59 2.73
CA TYR A 279 2.96 -11.46 4.14
C TYR A 279 1.57 -12.06 4.40
N ILE A 280 0.57 -11.71 3.59
CA ILE A 280 -0.79 -12.24 3.71
C ILE A 280 -0.77 -13.76 3.64
N LEU A 281 -0.15 -14.33 2.60
CA LEU A 281 -0.03 -15.77 2.40
C LEU A 281 0.74 -16.45 3.55
N MET A 282 1.80 -15.84 4.07
CA MET A 282 2.55 -16.37 5.22
C MET A 282 1.69 -16.46 6.48
N VAL A 283 0.91 -15.41 6.78
CA VAL A 283 0.05 -15.40 7.97
C VAL A 283 -1.07 -16.43 7.86
N MET A 284 -1.69 -16.55 6.68
CA MET A 284 -2.74 -17.55 6.43
C MET A 284 -2.17 -18.98 6.48
N ALA A 285 -1.04 -19.23 5.82
CA ALA A 285 -0.38 -20.54 5.80
C ALA A 285 0.00 -21.00 7.21
N HIS A 286 0.44 -20.10 8.08
CA HIS A 286 0.80 -20.46 9.45
C HIS A 286 -0.41 -20.90 10.30
N LYS A 287 -1.62 -20.41 10.01
CA LYS A 287 -2.77 -20.52 10.91
C LYS A 287 -3.83 -21.54 10.48
N SER A 288 -3.88 -21.91 9.20
CA SER A 288 -4.95 -22.76 8.65
C SER A 288 -4.40 -23.85 7.72
N TYR A 289 -4.82 -25.10 7.97
CA TYR A 289 -4.46 -26.23 7.11
C TYR A 289 -5.21 -26.20 5.78
N SER A 290 -6.51 -25.87 5.80
CA SER A 290 -7.31 -25.74 4.58
C SER A 290 -6.75 -24.65 3.66
N ASP A 291 -6.31 -23.53 4.23
CA ASP A 291 -5.72 -22.44 3.45
C ASP A 291 -4.41 -22.90 2.79
N ARG A 292 -3.57 -23.69 3.49
CA ARG A 292 -2.36 -24.27 2.89
C ARG A 292 -2.68 -25.20 1.73
N GLN A 293 -3.71 -26.03 1.87
CA GLN A 293 -4.14 -26.93 0.80
C GLN A 293 -4.64 -26.13 -0.42
N ALA A 294 -5.47 -25.12 -0.20
CA ALA A 294 -5.96 -24.22 -1.26
C ALA A 294 -4.80 -23.47 -1.95
N MET A 295 -3.77 -23.05 -1.21
CA MET A 295 -2.56 -22.46 -1.81
C MET A 295 -1.79 -23.46 -2.68
N ILE A 296 -1.68 -24.73 -2.26
CA ILE A 296 -1.02 -25.78 -3.06
C ILE A 296 -1.78 -26.03 -4.36
N GLU A 297 -3.12 -26.10 -4.28
CA GLU A 297 -4.00 -26.24 -5.44
C GLU A 297 -3.91 -25.04 -6.38
N ALA A 298 -3.71 -23.84 -5.84
CA ALA A 298 -3.42 -22.62 -6.60
C ALA A 298 -1.99 -22.56 -7.17
N GLY A 299 -1.16 -23.59 -6.99
CA GLY A 299 0.18 -23.65 -7.59
C GLY A 299 1.25 -22.82 -6.85
N ILE A 300 1.05 -22.44 -5.59
CA ILE A 300 1.95 -21.53 -4.86
C ILE A 300 3.44 -21.97 -4.82
N THR A 301 3.72 -23.27 -4.95
CA THR A 301 5.08 -23.81 -4.73
C THR A 301 6.08 -23.27 -5.74
N SER A 302 5.73 -23.20 -7.03
CA SER A 302 6.62 -22.65 -8.07
C SER A 302 6.89 -21.17 -7.85
N SER A 303 5.85 -20.39 -7.59
CA SER A 303 5.95 -18.94 -7.31
C SER A 303 6.82 -18.66 -6.09
N LEU A 304 6.73 -19.45 -5.02
CA LEU A 304 7.59 -19.28 -3.84
C LEU A 304 9.05 -19.65 -4.10
N LEU A 305 9.32 -20.66 -4.93
CA LEU A 305 10.70 -21.01 -5.29
C LEU A 305 11.34 -19.88 -6.08
N GLU A 306 10.64 -19.34 -7.07
CA GLU A 306 11.10 -18.17 -7.81
C GLU A 306 11.29 -16.95 -6.91
N LEU A 307 10.30 -16.64 -6.07
CA LEU A 307 10.37 -15.53 -5.12
C LEU A 307 11.51 -15.68 -4.11
N SER A 308 11.87 -16.91 -3.72
CA SER A 308 13.01 -17.17 -2.83
C SER A 308 14.38 -16.87 -3.46
N LEU A 309 14.46 -16.89 -4.80
CA LEU A 309 15.68 -16.62 -5.56
C LEU A 309 15.74 -15.18 -6.04
N LEU A 310 14.60 -14.64 -6.51
CA LEU A 310 14.52 -13.37 -7.22
C LEU A 310 13.86 -12.24 -6.43
N GLY A 311 13.08 -12.55 -5.39
CA GLY A 311 12.38 -11.53 -4.60
C GLY A 311 13.31 -10.63 -3.79
N THR A 312 12.73 -9.63 -3.12
CA THR A 312 13.44 -8.80 -2.13
C THR A 312 13.89 -9.65 -0.93
N THR A 313 14.85 -9.17 -0.14
CA THR A 313 15.32 -9.91 1.04
C THR A 313 14.18 -10.24 2.02
N LEU A 314 13.17 -9.37 2.12
CA LEU A 314 11.99 -9.60 2.95
C LEU A 314 11.07 -10.67 2.33
N ALA A 315 10.78 -10.57 1.04
CA ALA A 315 9.97 -11.55 0.32
C ALA A 315 10.61 -12.94 0.31
N GLN A 316 11.94 -13.04 0.14
CA GLN A 316 12.70 -14.30 0.18
C GLN A 316 12.56 -15.02 1.53
N LYS A 317 12.70 -14.28 2.64
CA LYS A 317 12.54 -14.82 4.00
C LYS A 317 11.12 -15.34 4.22
N ARG A 318 10.11 -14.57 3.79
CA ARG A 318 8.70 -14.98 3.87
C ARG A 318 8.42 -16.21 3.00
N ALA A 319 8.96 -16.24 1.77
CA ALA A 319 8.80 -17.37 0.86
C ALA A 319 9.38 -18.66 1.44
N SER A 320 10.59 -18.60 1.99
CA SER A 320 11.24 -19.72 2.68
C SER A 320 10.38 -20.23 3.84
N ARG A 321 9.83 -19.31 4.64
CA ARG A 321 8.96 -19.65 5.78
C ARG A 321 7.66 -20.34 5.34
N ILE A 322 7.06 -19.89 4.24
CA ILE A 322 5.86 -20.53 3.68
C ILE A 322 6.21 -21.95 3.20
N LEU A 323 7.30 -22.11 2.45
CA LEU A 323 7.75 -23.42 1.97
C LEU A 323 8.00 -24.41 3.12
N GLU A 324 8.58 -23.97 4.23
CA GLU A 324 8.70 -24.79 5.45
C GLU A 324 7.34 -25.24 5.98
N CYS A 325 6.37 -24.33 6.06
CA CYS A 325 5.02 -24.63 6.52
C CYS A 325 4.32 -25.66 5.62
N LEU A 326 4.47 -25.53 4.30
CA LEU A 326 3.89 -26.46 3.33
C LEU A 326 4.56 -27.86 3.36
N ARG A 327 5.87 -27.94 3.66
CA ARG A 327 6.60 -29.22 3.77
C ARG A 327 6.24 -29.99 5.04
N ALA A 328 6.09 -29.30 6.18
CA ALA A 328 5.78 -29.93 7.46
C ALA A 328 4.49 -30.77 7.41
N ASP A 329 3.55 -30.38 6.56
CA ASP A 329 2.27 -31.08 6.40
C ASP A 329 2.33 -32.30 5.50
N LYS A 330 3.21 -32.30 4.47
CA LYS A 330 3.49 -33.53 3.71
C LYS A 330 4.03 -34.63 4.62
N GLY A 331 4.89 -34.27 5.58
CA GLY A 331 5.40 -35.21 6.59
C GLY A 331 4.32 -35.78 7.52
N LYS A 332 3.32 -34.97 7.89
CA LYS A 332 2.18 -35.41 8.72
C LYS A 332 1.19 -36.28 7.94
N GLN A 333 0.89 -35.93 6.68
CA GLN A 333 0.06 -36.77 5.81
C GLN A 333 0.72 -38.14 5.54
N GLN A 334 2.05 -38.18 5.34
CA GLN A 334 2.77 -39.44 5.15
C GLN A 334 2.77 -40.31 6.43
N GLN A 335 2.81 -39.72 7.63
CA GLN A 335 2.69 -40.46 8.90
C GLN A 335 1.27 -40.97 9.17
N VAL A 336 0.23 -40.23 8.79
CA VAL A 336 -1.17 -40.67 8.93
C VAL A 336 -1.51 -41.75 7.89
N SER A 337 -1.03 -41.61 6.65
CA SER A 337 -1.14 -42.64 5.61
C SER A 337 -0.32 -43.90 5.96
N GLY A 338 0.87 -43.73 6.54
CA GLY A 338 1.70 -44.83 7.05
C GLY A 338 1.11 -45.58 8.26
N ARG A 339 0.11 -45.02 8.95
CA ARG A 339 -0.67 -45.73 9.99
C ARG A 339 -1.86 -46.51 9.47
N LEU A 340 -2.33 -46.25 8.25
CA LEU A 340 -3.39 -47.04 7.59
C LEU A 340 -2.86 -48.00 6.50
N GLY A 341 -1.57 -47.93 6.14
CA GLY A 341 -0.97 -48.71 5.05
C GLY A 341 0.10 -49.72 5.48
N ALA A 342 0.16 -50.15 6.74
CA ALA A 342 1.07 -51.21 7.16
C ALA A 342 0.48 -52.58 6.83
N ASN A 343 0.59 -52.96 5.55
CA ASN A 343 0.72 -54.34 5.05
C ASN A 343 0.65 -54.28 3.52
N ILE A 344 1.80 -54.39 2.86
CA ILE A 344 2.04 -55.32 1.74
C ILE A 344 3.54 -55.27 1.44
N SER A 345 4.11 -56.46 1.40
CA SER A 345 5.52 -56.79 1.35
C SER A 345 6.25 -56.27 0.12
N ALA A 346 7.56 -56.04 0.30
CA ALA A 346 8.54 -55.91 -0.76
C ALA A 346 8.66 -57.17 -1.63
N PRO A 347 9.18 -57.05 -2.87
CA PRO A 347 9.99 -58.09 -3.45
C PRO A 347 11.47 -57.66 -3.57
N ILE A 348 12.33 -58.58 -3.17
CA ILE A 348 13.79 -58.60 -3.32
C ILE A 348 14.14 -59.44 -4.58
N CYS A 349 15.32 -59.17 -5.16
CA CYS A 349 16.07 -59.94 -6.18
C CYS A 349 15.61 -59.74 -7.64
N SER A 350 16.47 -59.78 -8.65
CA SER A 350 17.94 -59.85 -8.78
C SER A 350 18.29 -59.59 -10.25
N SER A 351 19.55 -59.23 -10.50
CA SER A 351 20.14 -58.89 -11.80
C SER A 351 20.12 -59.99 -12.88
N SER A 352 20.04 -59.53 -14.14
CA SER A 352 20.80 -59.96 -15.34
C SER A 352 20.35 -61.12 -16.25
N LEU A 353 20.17 -60.72 -17.53
CA LEU A 353 20.60 -61.33 -18.81
C LEU A 353 20.06 -62.70 -19.26
N SER A 354 19.38 -62.74 -20.42
CA SER A 354 19.90 -63.43 -21.61
C SER A 354 19.02 -63.26 -22.85
N TYR A 355 19.70 -63.09 -23.99
CA TYR A 355 19.23 -63.18 -25.37
C TYR A 355 18.39 -64.44 -25.65
N ALA A 356 17.35 -64.29 -26.46
CA ALA A 356 16.86 -65.35 -27.35
C ALA A 356 16.30 -64.72 -28.63
N ARG A 357 16.94 -65.07 -29.76
CA ARG A 357 16.43 -64.87 -31.12
C ARG A 357 15.38 -65.94 -31.42
N THR A 358 14.29 -65.56 -32.06
CA THR A 358 13.62 -66.41 -33.05
C THR A 358 13.16 -65.57 -34.22
N ASP A 359 13.52 -66.08 -35.39
CA ASP A 359 13.28 -65.62 -36.76
C ASP A 359 11.81 -65.81 -37.18
N GLY A 360 11.34 -65.05 -38.18
CA GLY A 360 9.99 -65.18 -38.74
C GLY A 360 9.54 -63.95 -39.52
N GLY A 361 9.88 -63.91 -40.82
CA GLY A 361 9.62 -62.79 -41.72
C GLY A 361 8.15 -62.50 -42.02
N GLY A 362 7.89 -61.21 -42.27
CA GLY A 362 6.65 -60.67 -42.81
C GLY A 362 6.91 -59.24 -43.26
N LYS A 363 6.94 -59.05 -44.58
CA LYS A 363 7.27 -57.82 -45.30
C LYS A 363 5.97 -57.05 -45.50
N GLU A 364 5.83 -55.84 -44.95
CA GLU A 364 4.99 -54.80 -45.55
C GLU A 364 5.18 -53.41 -44.90
N CYS A 365 5.30 -52.43 -45.80
CA CYS A 365 5.00 -51.00 -45.73
C CYS A 365 5.72 -50.09 -44.73
N LEU A 366 6.52 -49.20 -45.36
CA LEU A 366 6.99 -47.91 -44.90
C LEU A 366 5.80 -47.02 -44.51
N GLU A 367 5.72 -46.57 -43.26
CA GLU A 367 5.22 -45.23 -42.90
C GLU A 367 6.05 -44.71 -41.73
N ASP A 368 6.78 -43.62 -41.98
CA ASP A 368 7.51 -42.84 -40.99
C ASP A 368 6.48 -42.11 -40.10
N GLU A 369 6.22 -42.61 -38.88
CA GLU A 369 5.53 -41.82 -37.86
C GLU A 369 6.52 -40.81 -37.26
N GLU A 370 6.54 -39.61 -37.84
CA GLU A 370 7.15 -38.44 -37.22
C GLU A 370 6.49 -38.15 -35.86
N ASP A 371 7.36 -38.06 -34.85
CA ASP A 371 7.11 -37.66 -33.46
C ASP A 371 6.52 -36.24 -33.39
N THR A 372 5.21 -36.13 -33.65
CA THR A 372 4.45 -34.89 -33.52
C THR A 372 4.18 -34.64 -32.04
N MET A 373 5.14 -33.98 -31.36
CA MET A 373 4.88 -33.41 -30.03
C MET A 373 3.58 -32.58 -30.06
N SER A 374 2.63 -32.92 -29.18
CA SER A 374 1.35 -32.20 -29.06
C SER A 374 1.61 -30.70 -28.86
N GLU A 375 0.73 -29.85 -29.38
CA GLU A 375 0.88 -28.39 -29.30
C GLU A 375 1.09 -27.89 -27.86
N GLU A 376 0.47 -28.57 -26.89
CA GLU A 376 0.60 -28.32 -25.46
C GLU A 376 2.04 -28.53 -24.98
N LYS A 377 2.71 -29.60 -25.44
CA LYS A 377 4.10 -29.90 -25.09
C LYS A 377 5.06 -28.86 -25.68
N LYS A 378 4.76 -28.37 -26.89
CA LYS A 378 5.51 -27.26 -27.52
C LYS A 378 5.33 -25.95 -26.77
N ALA A 379 4.10 -25.63 -26.35
CA ALA A 379 3.80 -24.44 -25.56
C ALA A 379 4.49 -24.47 -24.18
N VAL A 380 4.46 -25.62 -23.50
CA VAL A 380 5.19 -25.82 -22.23
C VAL A 380 6.69 -25.65 -22.42
N GLN A 381 7.25 -26.19 -23.49
CA GLN A 381 8.68 -26.05 -23.79
C GLN A 381 9.08 -24.59 -24.10
N GLN A 382 8.22 -23.85 -24.80
CA GLN A 382 8.41 -22.41 -25.04
C GLN A 382 8.34 -21.59 -23.76
N LEU A 383 7.40 -21.88 -22.85
CA LEU A 383 7.28 -21.23 -21.54
C LEU A 383 8.52 -21.47 -20.67
N ILE A 384 9.01 -22.71 -20.62
CA ILE A 384 10.24 -23.07 -19.89
C ILE A 384 11.44 -22.29 -20.47
N HIS A 385 11.55 -22.22 -21.79
CA HIS A 385 12.62 -21.50 -22.46
C HIS A 385 12.58 -19.99 -22.17
N LEU A 386 11.40 -19.39 -22.22
CA LEU A 386 11.19 -17.96 -21.93
C LEU A 386 11.50 -17.63 -20.46
N SER A 387 11.05 -18.48 -19.54
CA SER A 387 11.35 -18.35 -18.11
C SER A 387 12.86 -18.44 -17.85
N PHE A 388 13.54 -19.41 -18.46
CA PHE A 388 15.00 -19.55 -18.34
C PHE A 388 15.74 -18.31 -18.88
N GLN A 389 15.35 -17.80 -20.05
CA GLN A 389 15.97 -16.61 -20.64
C GLN A 389 15.76 -15.35 -19.78
N ASN A 390 14.56 -15.16 -19.22
CA ASN A 390 14.28 -14.05 -18.32
C ASN A 390 15.09 -14.15 -17.01
N ASN A 391 15.18 -15.36 -16.45
CA ASN A 391 15.98 -15.61 -15.26
C ASN A 391 17.47 -15.31 -15.50
N MET A 392 18.02 -15.80 -16.62
CA MET A 392 19.38 -15.50 -17.04
C MET A 392 19.65 -14.00 -17.26
N ARG A 393 18.73 -13.30 -17.93
CA ARG A 393 18.85 -11.85 -18.14
C ARG A 393 18.89 -11.08 -16.81
N ASN A 394 18.11 -11.52 -15.82
CA ASN A 394 18.08 -10.90 -14.50
C ASN A 394 19.33 -11.22 -13.66
N ILE A 395 19.89 -12.44 -13.79
CA ILE A 395 21.17 -12.79 -13.18
C ILE A 395 22.31 -11.93 -13.74
N VAL A 396 22.37 -11.77 -15.07
CA VAL A 396 23.38 -10.93 -15.75
C VAL A 396 23.28 -9.47 -15.31
N LYS A 397 22.06 -8.92 -15.22
CA LYS A 397 21.81 -7.56 -14.70
C LYS A 397 22.29 -7.38 -13.26
N ARG A 398 22.14 -8.38 -12.40
CA ARG A 398 22.60 -8.34 -10.99
C ARG A 398 24.10 -8.48 -10.83
N ALA A 399 24.77 -9.14 -11.77
CA ALA A 399 26.20 -9.37 -11.74
C ALA A 399 27.05 -8.21 -12.34
N ASN A 400 26.42 -7.14 -12.83
CA ASN A 400 27.10 -6.05 -13.59
C ASN A 400 28.00 -6.58 -14.72
N LEU A 401 27.61 -7.69 -15.36
CA LEU A 401 28.33 -8.27 -16.48
C LEU A 401 27.96 -7.51 -17.78
N PRO A 402 28.92 -7.25 -18.69
CA PRO A 402 28.64 -6.59 -19.97
C PRO A 402 27.59 -7.33 -20.79
N HIS A 403 26.75 -6.59 -21.53
CA HIS A 403 25.62 -7.12 -22.31
C HIS A 403 25.97 -8.09 -23.46
N ASP A 404 27.24 -8.40 -23.68
CA ASP A 404 27.71 -9.28 -24.76
C ASP A 404 27.76 -10.77 -24.39
N ILE A 405 27.33 -11.16 -23.20
CA ILE A 405 27.20 -12.57 -22.78
C ILE A 405 25.73 -12.99 -22.81
N ILE A 406 25.09 -12.89 -23.98
CA ILE A 406 23.84 -13.59 -24.28
C ILE A 406 24.23 -14.77 -25.17
N PRO A 407 23.99 -16.04 -24.79
CA PRO A 407 24.21 -17.16 -25.70
C PRO A 407 23.22 -17.03 -26.87
N SER A 408 23.70 -16.73 -28.07
CA SER A 408 22.94 -16.85 -29.30
C SER A 408 22.56 -18.31 -29.56
N ASP A 409 21.40 -18.53 -30.19
CA ASP A 409 20.67 -19.80 -30.40
C ASP A 409 21.38 -20.93 -31.21
N HIS A 410 22.70 -21.07 -31.12
CA HIS A 410 23.44 -22.14 -31.78
C HIS A 410 24.36 -22.89 -30.81
N PHE A 411 23.76 -23.78 -30.01
CA PHE A 411 24.46 -24.97 -29.51
C PHE A 411 23.67 -26.23 -29.84
N LYS A 412 23.74 -26.64 -31.11
CA LYS A 412 23.61 -28.05 -31.48
C LYS A 412 25.00 -28.68 -31.36
N SER A 413 25.03 -29.85 -30.72
CA SER A 413 26.21 -30.68 -30.42
C SER A 413 27.06 -30.17 -29.26
N LEU A 414 27.01 -30.89 -28.15
CA LEU A 414 28.14 -31.62 -27.59
C LEU A 414 27.59 -32.47 -26.44
N THR A 415 27.38 -33.74 -26.72
CA THR A 415 27.42 -34.77 -25.69
C THR A 415 28.82 -34.80 -25.08
N PRO A 416 28.93 -35.00 -23.77
CA PRO A 416 30.01 -35.84 -23.28
C PRO A 416 29.38 -36.99 -22.48
N SER A 417 29.41 -38.15 -23.12
CA SER A 417 29.65 -39.40 -22.39
C SER A 417 30.92 -39.23 -21.55
N SER A 418 30.82 -39.16 -20.23
CA SER A 418 31.80 -39.84 -19.36
C SER A 418 31.34 -39.88 -17.91
N THR A 419 30.93 -41.08 -17.52
CA THR A 419 31.21 -41.80 -16.29
C THR A 419 31.48 -41.05 -14.98
N SER A 420 30.63 -41.38 -14.02
CA SER A 420 30.85 -41.35 -12.58
C SER A 420 32.24 -41.86 -12.18
N LYS A 421 33.00 -41.03 -11.46
CA LYS A 421 33.92 -41.51 -10.41
C LYS A 421 33.86 -40.56 -9.22
N SER A 422 33.32 -41.11 -8.14
CA SER A 422 33.64 -40.76 -6.75
C SER A 422 35.14 -40.58 -6.54
N LEU A 423 35.54 -39.72 -5.58
CA LEU A 423 36.41 -40.04 -4.43
C LEU A 423 36.71 -38.75 -3.60
N PRO A 424 37.28 -38.86 -2.38
CA PRO A 424 36.84 -38.17 -1.18
C PRO A 424 37.87 -37.15 -0.67
N PHE A 425 37.45 -36.27 0.25
CA PHE A 425 38.01 -36.06 1.59
C PHE A 425 37.14 -35.03 2.33
#